data_AF-A0A8T2RN27-F1
#
_entry.id   AF-A0A8T2RN27-F1
#
_cell.length_a   1.000
_cell.length_b   1.000
_cell.length_c   1.000
_cell.angle_alpha   90.00
_cell.angle_beta   90.00
_cell.angle_gamma   90.00
#
_symmetry.space_group_name_H-M   'P 1'
#
loop_
_entity.id
_entity.type
_entity.pdbx_description
1 polymer ?
#
loop_
_entity_poly.entity_id
_entity_poly.type
_entity_poly.pdbx_seq_one_letter_code
_entity_poly.pdbx_strand_id
1 'polypeptide(L)'
;MARGIAFLLLTLAALGALQRLNARHLSADQHILMPTYRSSSASKSGNTSTEGTNWAILIAGSSGYWNYRHQADVCHAYHVLRNGGLKEENIVVFMYDDIADNEFNPRPGQIINNPGGVDVYAGVPKDYTGSNVTVGNFFAALLGDKDMLTGGSGKVVDSGPNDHIFIFYSDHGGPGVLGMPTNPSLYANDFIDALQLKHDTGGYKEMVIYIEACESGSIFEGLLPDNLNIYVTTAANAVESSWGTYCPGMDPSPPSEYFTCIGDLYSVSWMEDSETHNLEEETLKDQYSIIKQRTSNHETYVSGSHVMQYGDIDISAEFANQYLGNNDANRNNSLHDQSTLSNVPLHLPSILQYITTGGKTKGVHQRDADLLFLWHKYSSRSEGTKEKFEAQEELLTELSYRMHLDKSVSLIGKALFGDGIGDSALTAVRPSGTPLVDDWSCLKTLVRTFESHCGSLTDYGMRHMRAFANICNAGVKIGTFEEASSSICSASKFSHTVSPLKVGFRA
;
A
#
# COMPACT_ATOMS: atom_id res chain seq x y z
N MET A 1 -15.24 -16.11 34.98
CA MET A 1 -14.10 -15.19 34.77
C MET A 1 -12.76 -15.90 34.55
N ALA A 2 -12.29 -16.86 35.37
CA ALA A 2 -10.98 -17.50 35.14
C ALA A 2 -10.94 -18.61 34.06
N ARG A 3 -12.08 -19.16 33.64
CA ARG A 3 -12.14 -20.32 32.72
C ARG A 3 -12.20 -19.99 31.23
N GLY A 4 -12.68 -18.79 30.85
CA GLY A 4 -12.76 -18.36 29.45
C GLY A 4 -11.42 -17.89 28.88
N ILE A 5 -10.66 -17.14 29.69
CA ILE A 5 -9.31 -16.67 29.36
C ILE A 5 -8.33 -17.84 29.25
N ALA A 6 -8.47 -18.85 30.12
CA ALA A 6 -7.66 -20.07 30.05
C ALA A 6 -7.91 -20.88 28.76
N PHE A 7 -9.15 -20.94 28.26
CA PHE A 7 -9.48 -21.69 27.05
C PHE A 7 -8.95 -21.00 25.78
N LEU A 8 -8.97 -19.66 25.74
CA LEU A 8 -8.40 -18.86 24.65
C LEU A 8 -6.86 -18.92 24.66
N LEU A 9 -6.23 -18.92 25.83
CA LEU A 9 -4.77 -19.06 25.97
C LEU A 9 -4.29 -20.48 25.63
N LEU A 10 -5.08 -21.53 25.92
CA LEU A 10 -4.75 -22.92 25.58
C LEU A 10 -4.89 -23.20 24.08
N THR A 11 -5.83 -22.57 23.38
CA THR A 11 -5.91 -22.67 21.91
C THR A 11 -4.78 -21.89 21.24
N LEU A 12 -4.42 -20.70 21.74
CA LEU A 12 -3.30 -19.89 21.21
C LEU A 12 -1.92 -20.49 21.50
N ALA A 13 -1.71 -21.15 22.65
CA ALA A 13 -0.45 -21.83 22.97
C ALA A 13 -0.21 -23.09 22.11
N ALA A 14 -1.27 -23.77 21.67
CA ALA A 14 -1.18 -24.87 20.73
C ALA A 14 -0.76 -24.40 19.31
N LEU A 15 -1.10 -23.16 18.92
CA LEU A 15 -0.63 -22.54 17.68
C LEU A 15 0.88 -22.18 17.73
N GLY A 16 1.39 -21.73 18.89
CA GLY A 16 2.82 -21.38 19.04
C GLY A 16 3.78 -22.58 19.03
N ALA A 17 3.29 -23.79 19.37
CA ALA A 17 4.12 -25.00 19.41
C ALA A 17 4.33 -25.66 18.03
N LEU A 18 3.50 -25.35 17.04
CA LEU A 18 3.61 -25.88 15.67
C LEU A 18 4.50 -25.04 14.74
N GLN A 19 4.89 -23.82 15.14
CA GLN A 19 5.80 -22.96 14.38
C GLN A 19 7.28 -23.09 14.78
N ARG A 20 7.60 -23.91 15.79
CA ARG A 20 8.99 -24.16 16.21
C ARG A 20 9.49 -25.51 15.71
N LEU A 21 9.71 -25.64 14.41
CA LEU A 21 10.61 -26.64 13.82
C LEU A 21 10.84 -26.32 12.33
N ASN A 22 11.61 -25.27 12.06
CA ASN A 22 12.65 -25.20 11.01
C ASN A 22 13.08 -23.74 10.79
N ALA A 23 13.90 -23.25 11.71
CA ALA A 23 14.81 -22.15 11.42
C ALA A 23 16.22 -22.67 11.73
N ARG A 24 16.90 -23.19 10.70
CA ARG A 24 18.36 -23.37 10.74
C ARG A 24 18.98 -22.37 9.78
N HIS A 25 19.80 -21.52 10.37
CA HIS A 25 20.77 -20.64 9.74
C HIS A 25 21.46 -21.26 8.52
N LEU A 26 21.50 -20.51 7.43
CA LEU A 26 22.73 -20.33 6.66
C LEU A 26 22.95 -18.83 6.46
N SER A 27 24.00 -18.30 7.08
CA SER A 27 24.60 -17.05 6.67
C SER A 27 25.51 -17.33 5.47
N ALA A 28 25.39 -16.51 4.43
CA ALA A 28 26.42 -16.35 3.42
C ALA A 28 26.26 -14.94 2.86
N ASP A 29 26.99 -14.00 3.46
CA ASP A 29 27.30 -12.72 2.85
C ASP A 29 27.95 -12.98 1.48
N GLN A 30 27.35 -12.46 0.42
CA GLN A 30 28.07 -12.14 -0.80
C GLN A 30 27.69 -10.74 -1.25
N HIS A 31 28.72 -9.90 -1.27
CA HIS A 31 28.75 -8.52 -1.71
C HIS A 31 28.00 -8.32 -3.04
N ILE A 32 26.91 -7.55 -2.99
CA ILE A 32 26.28 -6.98 -4.18
C ILE A 32 27.11 -5.77 -4.58
N LEU A 33 27.85 -5.89 -5.69
CA LEU A 33 28.59 -4.80 -6.32
C LEU A 33 27.62 -3.95 -7.15
N MET A 34 27.56 -2.65 -6.86
CA MET A 34 26.84 -1.67 -7.68
C MET A 34 27.49 -1.53 -9.08
N PRO A 35 26.72 -1.40 -10.18
CA PRO A 35 27.26 -1.00 -11.47
C PRO A 35 27.85 0.42 -11.41
N THR A 36 28.99 0.58 -12.06
CA THR A 36 29.85 1.76 -12.04
C THR A 36 29.18 3.02 -12.60
N TYR A 37 29.21 4.08 -11.79
CA TYR A 37 28.93 5.48 -12.08
C TYR A 37 29.64 5.95 -13.36
N ARG A 38 28.90 6.45 -14.36
CA ARG A 38 29.44 7.30 -15.41
C ARG A 38 29.06 8.75 -15.09
N SER A 39 30.06 9.51 -14.65
CA SER A 39 29.95 10.96 -14.50
C SER A 39 29.88 11.61 -15.88
N SER A 40 28.74 12.21 -16.22
CA SER A 40 28.67 13.25 -17.24
C SER A 40 28.16 14.54 -16.61
N SER A 41 29.08 15.46 -16.33
CA SER A 41 28.77 16.83 -15.94
C SER A 41 28.24 17.59 -17.16
N ALA A 42 26.92 17.81 -17.23
CA ALA A 42 26.32 18.76 -18.15
C ALA A 42 25.87 20.00 -17.37
N SER A 43 26.65 21.07 -17.41
CA SER A 43 26.23 22.39 -17.00
C SER A 43 25.13 22.89 -17.95
N LYS A 44 23.91 23.15 -17.47
CA LYS A 44 22.91 23.90 -18.23
C LYS A 44 22.86 25.34 -17.75
N SER A 45 23.37 26.21 -18.61
CA SER A 45 23.13 27.65 -18.62
C SER A 45 21.63 27.92 -18.80
N GLY A 46 21.13 28.93 -18.09
CA GLY A 46 19.75 29.40 -18.16
C GLY A 46 19.28 29.64 -19.59
N ASN A 47 18.21 28.94 -19.95
CA ASN A 47 17.37 29.27 -21.08
C ASN A 47 15.98 29.52 -20.50
N THR A 48 15.36 30.64 -20.86
CA THR A 48 13.99 30.98 -20.49
C THR A 48 13.03 29.99 -21.14
N SER A 49 12.83 28.83 -20.52
CA SER A 49 11.82 27.84 -20.89
C SER A 49 10.47 28.28 -20.32
N THR A 50 9.42 28.21 -21.13
CA THR A 50 8.03 28.29 -20.68
C THR A 50 7.83 27.39 -19.47
N GLU A 51 7.53 27.98 -18.31
CA GLU A 51 7.32 27.27 -17.05
C GLU A 51 6.14 26.31 -17.23
N GLY A 52 6.40 25.00 -17.10
CA GLY A 52 5.37 23.96 -17.17
C GLY A 52 4.44 23.99 -15.96
N THR A 53 3.30 23.32 -16.07
CA THR A 53 2.36 23.16 -14.96
C THR A 53 2.66 21.90 -14.17
N ASN A 54 2.59 21.98 -12.84
CA ASN A 54 2.67 20.81 -11.97
C ASN A 54 1.27 20.25 -11.74
N TRP A 55 1.11 18.96 -12.06
CA TRP A 55 -0.11 18.19 -11.90
C TRP A 55 0.08 17.10 -10.85
N ALA A 56 -1.00 16.68 -10.21
CA ALA A 56 -0.96 15.54 -9.32
C ALA A 56 -2.20 14.65 -9.40
N ILE A 57 -2.00 13.36 -9.13
CA ILE A 57 -3.06 12.38 -8.86
C ILE A 57 -2.80 11.76 -7.49
N LEU A 58 -3.76 11.88 -6.58
CA LEU A 58 -3.70 11.30 -5.24
C LEU A 58 -4.79 10.24 -5.11
N ILE A 59 -4.42 9.03 -4.68
CA ILE A 59 -5.35 7.89 -4.64
C ILE A 59 -5.24 7.08 -3.35
N ALA A 60 -6.39 6.93 -2.68
CA ALA A 60 -6.58 6.00 -1.58
C ALA A 60 -7.32 4.77 -2.12
N GLY A 61 -6.63 3.63 -2.17
CA GLY A 61 -7.14 2.39 -2.76
C GLY A 61 -8.12 1.61 -1.87
N SER A 62 -8.37 2.04 -0.64
CA SER A 62 -9.29 1.37 0.31
C SER A 62 -10.51 2.18 0.68
N SER A 63 -11.51 1.46 1.21
CA SER A 63 -12.63 1.96 2.00
C SER A 63 -12.66 1.34 3.41
N GLY A 64 -13.56 1.83 4.25
CA GLY A 64 -13.84 1.32 5.59
C GLY A 64 -13.01 2.00 6.66
N TYR A 65 -13.60 2.22 7.84
CA TYR A 65 -12.96 2.96 8.93
C TYR A 65 -11.67 2.31 9.47
N TRP A 66 -11.53 1.00 9.34
CA TRP A 66 -10.27 0.31 9.65
C TRP A 66 -9.11 0.75 8.74
N ASN A 67 -9.41 1.27 7.55
CA ASN A 67 -8.46 1.82 6.59
C ASN A 67 -8.35 3.35 6.63
N TYR A 68 -8.73 3.97 7.75
CA TYR A 68 -8.64 5.43 7.97
C TYR A 68 -7.35 6.05 7.43
N ARG A 69 -6.20 5.43 7.75
CA ARG A 69 -4.84 5.83 7.38
C ARG A 69 -4.65 6.17 5.90
N HIS A 70 -5.20 5.38 4.98
CA HIS A 70 -4.96 5.59 3.54
C HIS A 70 -5.65 6.86 3.00
N GLN A 71 -6.89 7.13 3.44
CA GLN A 71 -7.57 8.38 3.08
C GLN A 71 -6.99 9.58 3.83
N ALA A 72 -6.51 9.38 5.06
CA ALA A 72 -5.79 10.41 5.81
C ALA A 72 -4.47 10.79 5.12
N ASP A 73 -3.73 9.82 4.58
CA ASP A 73 -2.50 10.06 3.82
C ASP A 73 -2.78 10.90 2.57
N VAL A 74 -3.81 10.55 1.80
CA VAL A 74 -4.19 11.30 0.59
C VAL A 74 -4.66 12.72 0.92
N CYS A 75 -5.44 12.87 1.98
CA CYS A 75 -5.86 14.17 2.50
C CYS A 75 -4.66 15.04 2.91
N HIS A 76 -3.69 14.46 3.61
CA HIS A 76 -2.47 15.15 4.01
C HIS A 76 -1.61 15.53 2.80
N ALA A 77 -1.41 14.60 1.85
CA ALA A 77 -0.67 14.85 0.61
C ALA A 77 -1.27 16.01 -0.20
N TYR A 78 -2.61 16.11 -0.26
CA TYR A 78 -3.28 17.26 -0.88
C TYR A 78 -2.84 18.57 -0.24
N HIS A 79 -2.80 18.65 1.09
CA HIS A 79 -2.37 19.86 1.79
C HIS A 79 -0.88 20.16 1.59
N VAL A 80 -0.01 19.15 1.56
CA VAL A 80 1.42 19.34 1.21
C VAL A 80 1.53 20.04 -0.15
N LEU A 81 0.83 19.53 -1.17
CA LEU A 81 0.87 20.10 -2.52
C LEU A 81 0.22 21.48 -2.63
N ARG A 82 -0.93 21.70 -1.98
CA ARG A 82 -1.60 23.02 -1.97
C ARG A 82 -0.75 24.07 -1.28
N ASN A 83 -0.11 23.73 -0.16
CA ASN A 83 0.80 24.60 0.56
C ASN A 83 2.11 24.83 -0.22
N GLY A 84 2.52 23.87 -1.04
CA GLY A 84 3.61 24.00 -2.00
C GLY A 84 3.31 24.88 -3.23
N GLY A 85 2.04 25.28 -3.42
CA GLY A 85 1.61 26.18 -4.49
C GLY A 85 0.92 25.51 -5.69
N LEU A 86 0.77 24.18 -5.70
CA LEU A 86 -0.02 23.51 -6.73
C LEU A 86 -1.49 23.94 -6.61
N LYS A 87 -2.14 24.17 -7.75
CA LYS A 87 -3.54 24.62 -7.79
C LYS A 87 -4.50 23.44 -7.67
N GLU A 88 -5.67 23.67 -7.06
CA GLU A 88 -6.70 22.63 -6.87
C GLU A 88 -7.17 22.03 -8.20
N GLU A 89 -7.27 22.84 -9.26
CA GLU A 89 -7.64 22.38 -10.60
C GLU A 89 -6.65 21.36 -11.20
N ASN A 90 -5.42 21.33 -10.70
CA ASN A 90 -4.34 20.45 -11.18
C ASN A 90 -4.10 19.23 -10.28
N ILE A 91 -4.84 19.10 -9.17
CA ILE A 91 -4.73 17.96 -8.26
C ILE A 91 -6.03 17.15 -8.35
N VAL A 92 -5.92 15.93 -8.86
CA VAL A 92 -7.03 14.97 -8.98
C VAL A 92 -7.03 14.05 -7.76
N VAL A 93 -8.15 13.99 -7.04
CA VAL A 93 -8.25 13.18 -5.81
C VAL A 93 -9.22 12.02 -5.94
N PHE A 94 -8.71 10.82 -5.67
CA PHE A 94 -9.47 9.58 -5.53
C PHE A 94 -9.47 9.15 -4.06
N MET A 95 -10.62 9.20 -3.41
CA MET A 95 -10.79 8.66 -2.05
C MET A 95 -12.23 8.21 -1.87
N TYR A 96 -12.44 7.08 -1.19
CA TYR A 96 -13.80 6.52 -1.10
C TYR A 96 -14.79 7.44 -0.36
N ASP A 97 -14.29 8.30 0.53
CA ASP A 97 -15.03 9.35 1.25
C ASP A 97 -16.00 8.83 2.33
N ASP A 98 -15.58 7.78 3.04
CA ASP A 98 -16.37 7.10 4.08
C ASP A 98 -15.75 7.18 5.48
N ILE A 99 -14.79 8.11 5.69
CA ILE A 99 -14.06 8.27 6.94
C ILE A 99 -14.56 9.46 7.76
N ALA A 100 -14.66 10.64 7.16
CA ALA A 100 -14.93 11.89 7.89
C ALA A 100 -16.27 11.85 8.66
N ASP A 101 -17.33 11.34 8.02
CA ASP A 101 -18.66 11.21 8.62
C ASP A 101 -18.99 9.78 9.08
N ASN A 102 -17.96 8.93 9.25
CA ASN A 102 -18.15 7.57 9.73
C ASN A 102 -18.66 7.55 11.17
N GLU A 103 -19.52 6.58 11.51
CA GLU A 103 -20.05 6.43 12.88
C GLU A 103 -18.96 6.16 13.94
N PHE A 104 -17.81 5.60 13.52
CA PHE A 104 -16.67 5.37 14.39
C PHE A 104 -15.72 6.56 14.47
N ASN A 105 -15.92 7.61 13.67
CA ASN A 105 -15.09 8.81 13.73
C ASN A 105 -15.44 9.64 14.97
N PRO A 106 -14.51 9.78 15.94
CA PRO A 106 -14.79 10.58 17.13
C PRO A 106 -14.85 12.09 16.85
N ARG A 107 -14.40 12.52 15.66
CA ARG A 107 -14.42 13.92 15.22
C ARG A 107 -15.13 14.01 13.85
N PRO A 108 -16.48 14.01 13.83
CA PRO A 108 -17.25 14.06 12.59
C PRO A 108 -16.83 15.24 11.71
N GLY A 109 -16.69 15.00 10.41
CA GLY A 109 -16.24 15.98 9.42
C GLY A 109 -14.74 16.28 9.44
N GLN A 110 -13.93 15.58 10.24
CA GLN A 110 -12.47 15.79 10.33
C GLN A 110 -11.69 14.49 10.09
N ILE A 111 -10.51 14.62 9.48
CA ILE A 111 -9.50 13.55 9.37
C ILE A 111 -8.15 14.08 9.85
N ILE A 112 -7.39 13.30 10.62
CA ILE A 112 -6.04 13.66 11.08
C ILE A 112 -5.01 12.63 10.55
N ASN A 113 -3.82 13.04 10.14
CA ASN A 113 -2.76 12.11 9.70
C ASN A 113 -1.54 12.09 10.63
N ASN A 114 -1.63 12.77 11.77
CA ASN A 114 -0.62 12.83 12.81
C ASN A 114 -1.30 12.92 14.20
N PRO A 115 -0.76 12.30 15.27
CA PRO A 115 -1.34 12.35 16.61
C PRO A 115 -1.65 13.74 17.17
N GLY A 116 -0.80 14.72 16.86
CA GLY A 116 -0.97 16.13 17.22
C GLY A 116 -1.36 17.00 16.02
N GLY A 117 -1.70 16.39 14.89
CA GLY A 117 -1.99 17.06 13.63
C GLY A 117 -3.34 17.78 13.62
N VAL A 118 -3.47 18.66 12.63
CA VAL A 118 -4.72 19.36 12.32
C VAL A 118 -5.62 18.51 11.43
N ASP A 119 -6.84 18.99 11.20
CA ASP A 119 -7.73 18.41 10.19
C ASP A 119 -7.12 18.57 8.79
N VAL A 120 -6.99 17.45 8.08
CA VAL A 120 -6.50 17.35 6.69
C VAL A 120 -7.63 17.07 5.70
N TYR A 121 -8.88 16.91 6.15
CA TYR A 121 -10.01 16.63 5.27
C TYR A 121 -10.61 17.89 4.63
N ALA A 122 -10.63 18.99 5.39
CA ALA A 122 -11.27 20.23 4.97
C ALA A 122 -10.63 20.81 3.69
N GLY A 123 -11.46 20.96 2.65
CA GLY A 123 -11.04 21.56 1.38
C GLY A 123 -10.40 20.60 0.39
N VAL A 124 -10.30 19.31 0.70
CA VAL A 124 -9.89 18.27 -0.26
C VAL A 124 -11.01 18.07 -1.30
N PRO A 125 -10.74 18.18 -2.61
CA PRO A 125 -11.75 18.03 -3.64
C PRO A 125 -12.26 16.58 -3.71
N LYS A 126 -13.54 16.43 -4.03
CA LYS A 126 -14.23 15.13 -4.15
C LYS A 126 -14.30 14.71 -5.62
N ASP A 127 -13.15 14.62 -6.29
CA ASP A 127 -13.14 14.35 -7.73
C ASP A 127 -13.71 12.98 -8.06
N TYR A 128 -13.22 11.95 -7.39
CA TYR A 128 -13.71 10.59 -7.52
C TYR A 128 -13.89 9.97 -6.15
N THR A 129 -15.15 9.76 -5.75
CA THR A 129 -15.51 9.17 -4.45
C THR A 129 -16.46 7.98 -4.59
N GLY A 130 -16.56 7.18 -3.52
CA GLY A 130 -17.39 5.98 -3.47
C GLY A 130 -17.12 5.05 -4.66
N SER A 131 -18.20 4.67 -5.37
CA SER A 131 -18.12 3.78 -6.52
C SER A 131 -17.41 4.37 -7.76
N ASN A 132 -17.01 5.64 -7.73
CA ASN A 132 -16.23 6.26 -8.81
C ASN A 132 -14.72 6.08 -8.65
N VAL A 133 -14.24 5.54 -7.52
CA VAL A 133 -12.83 5.18 -7.34
C VAL A 133 -12.57 3.83 -8.02
N THR A 134 -12.47 3.87 -9.35
CA THR A 134 -12.31 2.69 -10.22
C THR A 134 -10.99 2.77 -10.99
N VAL A 135 -10.45 1.62 -11.40
CA VAL A 135 -9.27 1.54 -12.27
C VAL A 135 -9.51 2.31 -13.58
N GLY A 136 -10.71 2.19 -14.14
CA GLY A 136 -11.08 2.89 -15.38
C GLY A 136 -11.02 4.41 -15.24
N ASN A 137 -11.59 4.98 -14.18
CA ASN A 137 -11.53 6.42 -13.93
C ASN A 137 -10.10 6.88 -13.61
N PHE A 138 -9.31 6.07 -12.89
CA PHE A 138 -7.90 6.37 -12.63
C PHE A 138 -7.11 6.48 -13.94
N PHE A 139 -7.22 5.50 -14.84
CA PHE A 139 -6.53 5.54 -16.13
C PHE A 139 -7.03 6.67 -17.03
N ALA A 140 -8.34 6.91 -17.08
CA ALA A 140 -8.90 8.04 -17.81
C ALA A 140 -8.35 9.38 -17.30
N ALA A 141 -8.27 9.56 -15.97
CA ALA A 141 -7.68 10.75 -15.37
C ALA A 141 -6.19 10.91 -15.67
N LEU A 142 -5.40 9.83 -15.57
CA LEU A 142 -3.97 9.82 -15.91
C LEU A 142 -3.72 10.18 -17.38
N LEU A 143 -4.51 9.60 -18.29
CA LEU A 143 -4.38 9.80 -19.72
C LEU A 143 -4.94 11.15 -20.21
N GLY A 144 -5.66 11.88 -19.37
CA GLY A 144 -6.32 13.14 -19.77
C GLY A 144 -7.60 12.91 -20.58
N ASP A 145 -8.15 11.70 -20.57
CA ASP A 145 -9.29 11.31 -21.40
C ASP A 145 -10.61 11.44 -20.63
N LYS A 146 -11.31 12.55 -20.86
CA LYS A 146 -12.61 12.83 -20.22
C LYS A 146 -13.74 11.93 -20.74
N ASP A 147 -13.62 11.41 -21.96
CA ASP A 147 -14.68 10.62 -22.60
C ASP A 147 -14.71 9.19 -22.04
N MET A 148 -13.61 8.72 -21.44
CA MET A 148 -13.51 7.42 -20.77
C MET A 148 -14.04 7.41 -19.33
N LEU A 149 -14.36 8.56 -18.76
CA LEU A 149 -14.85 8.65 -17.38
C LEU A 149 -16.29 8.13 -17.25
N THR A 150 -16.55 7.39 -16.17
CA THR A 150 -17.88 6.83 -15.89
C THR A 150 -18.61 7.52 -14.73
N GLY A 151 -18.07 8.65 -14.24
CA GLY A 151 -18.60 9.42 -13.11
C GLY A 151 -17.53 10.34 -12.50
N GLY A 152 -17.82 10.91 -11.33
CA GLY A 152 -16.92 11.88 -10.67
C GLY A 152 -17.04 13.31 -11.20
N SER A 153 -16.09 14.16 -10.84
CA SER A 153 -16.08 15.60 -11.20
C SER A 153 -15.76 15.88 -12.66
N GLY A 154 -15.18 14.92 -13.38
CA GLY A 154 -14.64 15.12 -14.73
C GLY A 154 -13.23 15.68 -14.77
N LYS A 155 -12.57 15.89 -13.62
CA LYS A 155 -11.20 16.39 -13.55
C LYS A 155 -10.21 15.30 -13.99
N VAL A 156 -9.31 15.66 -14.91
CA VAL A 156 -8.27 14.78 -15.47
C VAL A 156 -6.95 15.55 -15.57
N VAL A 157 -5.85 14.84 -15.75
CA VAL A 157 -4.52 15.43 -15.98
C VAL A 157 -4.35 15.75 -17.46
N ASP A 158 -4.85 16.92 -17.84
CA ASP A 158 -4.76 17.51 -19.19
C ASP A 158 -3.43 18.25 -19.39
N SER A 159 -2.34 17.49 -19.18
CA SER A 159 -0.97 17.96 -19.13
C SER A 159 -0.28 17.95 -20.50
N GLY A 160 0.60 18.92 -20.73
CA GLY A 160 1.43 19.03 -21.93
C GLY A 160 2.88 18.55 -21.76
N PRO A 161 3.69 18.62 -22.83
CA PRO A 161 5.06 18.07 -22.85
C PRO A 161 6.08 18.79 -21.96
N ASN A 162 5.72 19.94 -21.37
CA ASN A 162 6.59 20.69 -20.45
C ASN A 162 6.18 20.51 -18.98
N ASP A 163 5.08 19.81 -18.73
CA ASP A 163 4.46 19.69 -17.41
C ASP A 163 5.08 18.57 -16.59
N HIS A 164 5.06 18.69 -15.27
CA HIS A 164 5.47 17.63 -14.35
C HIS A 164 4.23 16.97 -13.74
N ILE A 165 4.28 15.66 -13.55
CA ILE A 165 3.18 14.91 -12.91
C ILE A 165 3.70 14.22 -11.65
N PHE A 166 3.00 14.40 -10.53
CA PHE A 166 3.21 13.64 -9.31
C PHE A 166 2.04 12.67 -9.06
N ILE A 167 2.32 11.39 -8.87
CA ILE A 167 1.30 10.40 -8.51
C ILE A 167 1.63 9.87 -7.12
N PHE A 168 0.66 9.92 -6.20
CA PHE A 168 0.77 9.28 -4.90
C PHE A 168 -0.40 8.32 -4.67
N TYR A 169 -0.05 7.08 -4.34
CA TYR A 169 -0.99 6.02 -4.00
C TYR A 169 -0.74 5.53 -2.56
N SER A 170 -1.81 5.38 -1.78
CA SER A 170 -1.77 4.75 -0.45
C SER A 170 -2.89 3.73 -0.29
N ASP A 171 -2.54 2.46 -0.06
CA ASP A 171 -3.48 1.37 0.25
C ASP A 171 -2.79 0.06 0.70
N HIS A 172 -3.57 -1.01 0.80
CA HIS A 172 -3.19 -2.40 0.63
C HIS A 172 -2.57 -2.72 -0.73
N GLY A 173 -1.74 -3.76 -0.72
CA GLY A 173 -1.18 -4.36 -1.93
C GLY A 173 -0.97 -5.85 -1.80
N GLY A 174 -0.61 -6.44 -2.93
CA GLY A 174 -0.05 -7.77 -3.01
C GLY A 174 0.97 -7.83 -4.14
N PRO A 175 1.66 -8.97 -4.32
CA PRO A 175 2.58 -9.14 -5.44
C PRO A 175 1.88 -8.84 -6.77
N GLY A 176 2.31 -7.78 -7.47
CA GLY A 176 1.83 -7.37 -8.80
C GLY A 176 0.43 -6.74 -8.83
N VAL A 177 -0.14 -6.39 -7.68
CA VAL A 177 -1.49 -5.82 -7.59
C VAL A 177 -1.60 -4.74 -6.50
N LEU A 178 -2.29 -3.66 -6.81
CA LEU A 178 -2.66 -2.58 -5.90
C LEU A 178 -4.19 -2.65 -5.67
N GLY A 179 -4.62 -2.46 -4.41
CA GLY A 179 -6.03 -2.46 -4.05
C GLY A 179 -6.81 -1.29 -4.66
N MET A 180 -8.11 -1.50 -4.79
CA MET A 180 -9.08 -0.47 -5.18
C MET A 180 -10.35 -0.72 -4.36
N PRO A 181 -11.06 0.32 -3.91
CA PRO A 181 -12.25 0.13 -3.09
C PRO A 181 -13.42 -0.40 -3.93
N THR A 182 -13.29 -0.30 -5.25
CA THR A 182 -14.15 -0.97 -6.23
C THR A 182 -13.34 -2.00 -7.00
N ASN A 183 -14.01 -3.10 -7.36
CA ASN A 183 -13.41 -4.14 -8.18
C ASN A 183 -13.53 -3.81 -9.68
N PRO A 184 -12.55 -4.19 -10.52
CA PRO A 184 -11.35 -4.97 -10.18
C PRO A 184 -10.23 -4.13 -9.53
N SER A 185 -9.23 -4.82 -8.96
CA SER A 185 -7.99 -4.22 -8.44
C SER A 185 -7.06 -3.74 -9.57
N LEU A 186 -6.09 -2.89 -9.26
CA LEU A 186 -5.13 -2.33 -10.21
C LEU A 186 -3.94 -3.28 -10.39
N TYR A 187 -3.84 -3.94 -11.55
CA TYR A 187 -2.71 -4.83 -11.85
C TYR A 187 -1.52 -4.06 -12.42
N ALA A 188 -0.32 -4.50 -12.04
CA ALA A 188 0.93 -3.85 -12.41
C ALA A 188 1.09 -3.68 -13.93
N ASN A 189 0.82 -4.73 -14.72
CA ASN A 189 0.95 -4.64 -16.18
C ASN A 189 0.06 -3.55 -16.79
N ASP A 190 -1.20 -3.44 -16.34
CA ASP A 190 -2.13 -2.45 -16.87
C ASP A 190 -1.69 -1.03 -16.48
N PHE A 191 -1.12 -0.86 -15.28
CA PHE A 191 -0.59 0.41 -14.85
C PHE A 191 0.62 0.84 -15.68
N ILE A 192 1.57 -0.09 -15.90
CA ILE A 192 2.75 0.18 -16.74
C ILE A 192 2.35 0.48 -18.19
N ASP A 193 1.34 -0.23 -18.73
CA ASP A 193 0.80 0.04 -20.06
C ASP A 193 0.19 1.45 -20.16
N ALA A 194 -0.52 1.90 -19.12
CA ALA A 194 -1.07 3.26 -19.06
C ALA A 194 0.03 4.34 -18.96
N LEU A 195 1.10 4.07 -18.20
CA LEU A 195 2.27 4.96 -18.11
C LEU A 195 3.01 5.08 -19.44
N GLN A 196 3.21 3.94 -20.14
CA GLN A 196 3.78 3.92 -21.48
C GLN A 196 2.93 4.73 -22.46
N LEU A 197 1.61 4.56 -22.44
CA LEU A 197 0.71 5.32 -23.30
C LEU A 197 0.75 6.84 -23.02
N LYS A 198 0.83 7.23 -21.73
CA LYS A 198 0.99 8.64 -21.35
C LYS A 198 2.32 9.22 -21.82
N HIS A 199 3.39 8.42 -21.82
CA HIS A 199 4.70 8.79 -22.36
C HIS A 199 4.66 8.95 -23.88
N ASP A 200 4.13 7.95 -24.60
CA ASP A 200 4.08 7.90 -26.06
C ASP A 200 3.28 9.07 -26.66
N THR A 201 2.32 9.59 -25.91
CA THR A 201 1.52 10.77 -26.28
C THR A 201 2.19 12.10 -25.95
N GLY A 202 3.39 12.09 -25.35
CA GLY A 202 4.14 13.29 -24.97
C GLY A 202 3.44 14.10 -23.89
N GLY A 203 2.69 13.43 -23.00
CA GLY A 203 1.81 14.09 -22.03
C GLY A 203 2.52 14.72 -20.83
N TYR A 204 3.84 14.67 -20.73
CA TYR A 204 4.62 15.26 -19.63
C TYR A 204 6.10 15.41 -20.01
N LYS A 205 6.83 16.21 -19.22
CA LYS A 205 8.29 16.31 -19.22
C LYS A 205 8.90 15.18 -18.40
N GLU A 206 8.62 15.16 -17.09
CA GLU A 206 8.96 14.07 -16.17
C GLU A 206 7.80 13.75 -15.22
N MET A 207 7.78 12.54 -14.68
CA MET A 207 6.79 12.07 -13.73
C MET A 207 7.46 11.44 -12.50
N VAL A 208 6.93 11.75 -11.32
CA VAL A 208 7.34 11.12 -10.05
C VAL A 208 6.17 10.33 -9.46
N ILE A 209 6.42 9.09 -9.06
CA ILE A 209 5.38 8.19 -8.52
C ILE A 209 5.80 7.64 -7.16
N TYR A 210 5.00 7.91 -6.13
CA TYR A 210 5.18 7.39 -4.76
C TYR A 210 4.08 6.37 -4.45
N ILE A 211 4.46 5.14 -4.07
CA ILE A 211 3.51 4.04 -3.77
C ILE A 211 3.69 3.53 -2.33
N GLU A 212 2.70 3.81 -1.49
CA GLU A 212 2.48 3.15 -0.20
C GLU A 212 1.59 1.92 -0.40
N ALA A 213 2.20 0.73 -0.42
CA ALA A 213 1.48 -0.54 -0.42
C ALA A 213 2.39 -1.72 -0.03
N CYS A 214 1.76 -2.82 0.39
CA CYS A 214 2.45 -4.10 0.57
C CYS A 214 3.03 -4.58 -0.76
N GLU A 215 4.25 -5.11 -0.73
CA GLU A 215 4.95 -5.63 -1.90
C GLU A 215 5.01 -4.65 -3.09
N SER A 216 4.95 -3.33 -2.81
CA SER A 216 4.84 -2.26 -3.81
C SER A 216 5.95 -2.25 -4.86
N GLY A 217 7.15 -2.74 -4.52
CA GLY A 217 8.22 -2.93 -5.50
C GLY A 217 7.83 -3.84 -6.69
N SER A 218 6.95 -4.81 -6.45
CA SER A 218 6.50 -5.77 -7.47
C SER A 218 5.61 -5.14 -8.56
N ILE A 219 5.19 -3.89 -8.38
CA ILE A 219 4.43 -3.14 -9.39
C ILE A 219 5.33 -2.67 -10.53
N PHE A 220 6.62 -2.47 -10.28
CA PHE A 220 7.57 -1.89 -11.24
C PHE A 220 8.73 -2.84 -11.58
N GLU A 221 9.11 -3.72 -10.65
CA GLU A 221 10.26 -4.60 -10.80
C GLU A 221 10.11 -5.53 -12.03
N GLY A 222 11.04 -5.37 -12.98
CA GLY A 222 11.03 -6.12 -14.25
C GLY A 222 9.95 -5.69 -15.25
N LEU A 223 9.24 -4.59 -14.99
CA LEU A 223 8.19 -4.05 -15.87
C LEU A 223 8.46 -2.62 -16.34
N LEU A 224 8.82 -1.71 -15.42
CA LEU A 224 9.04 -0.30 -15.75
C LEU A 224 10.41 -0.12 -16.44
N PRO A 225 10.47 0.36 -17.68
CA PRO A 225 11.73 0.63 -18.36
C PRO A 225 12.36 1.97 -17.89
N ASP A 226 13.64 2.14 -18.19
CA ASP A 226 14.49 3.28 -17.78
C ASP A 226 14.61 4.36 -18.87
N ASN A 227 13.51 4.63 -19.58
CA ASN A 227 13.48 5.59 -20.68
C ASN A 227 12.12 6.29 -20.86
N LEU A 228 11.33 6.39 -19.78
CA LEU A 228 10.00 7.02 -19.84
C LEU A 228 9.99 8.43 -19.23
N ASN A 229 11.11 8.89 -18.68
CA ASN A 229 11.18 10.05 -17.79
C ASN A 229 10.27 9.88 -16.56
N ILE A 230 10.24 8.66 -16.00
CA ILE A 230 9.47 8.34 -14.81
C ILE A 230 10.42 7.89 -13.71
N TYR A 231 10.35 8.55 -12.55
CA TYR A 231 11.04 8.13 -11.34
C TYR A 231 10.05 7.66 -10.29
N VAL A 232 10.31 6.49 -9.70
CA VAL A 232 9.39 5.86 -8.77
C VAL A 232 10.09 5.59 -7.45
N THR A 233 9.38 5.81 -6.34
CA THR A 233 9.74 5.23 -5.04
C THR A 233 8.60 4.40 -4.46
N THR A 234 8.94 3.31 -3.76
CA THR A 234 7.94 2.41 -3.17
C THR A 234 8.23 2.20 -1.69
N ALA A 235 7.17 2.08 -0.88
CA ALA A 235 7.27 1.87 0.56
C ALA A 235 7.97 0.55 0.94
N ALA A 236 7.90 -0.45 0.07
CA ALA A 236 8.45 -1.78 0.29
C ALA A 236 9.07 -2.35 -0.99
N ASN A 237 9.97 -3.33 -0.85
CA ASN A 237 10.41 -4.16 -1.97
C ASN A 237 9.29 -5.11 -2.45
N ALA A 238 9.56 -5.97 -3.45
CA ALA A 238 8.55 -6.85 -4.04
C ALA A 238 8.11 -8.04 -3.15
N VAL A 239 8.71 -8.25 -1.98
CA VAL A 239 8.50 -9.46 -1.16
C VAL A 239 8.14 -9.19 0.29
N GLU A 240 8.17 -7.93 0.73
CA GLU A 240 7.82 -7.53 2.08
C GLU A 240 6.59 -6.62 2.10
N SER A 241 5.95 -6.50 3.26
CA SER A 241 4.86 -5.57 3.47
C SER A 241 5.35 -4.17 3.79
N SER A 242 4.48 -3.19 3.58
CA SER A 242 4.60 -1.88 4.21
C SER A 242 3.89 -1.85 5.57
N TRP A 243 3.87 -0.68 6.22
CA TRP A 243 3.56 -0.55 7.64
C TRP A 243 2.66 0.65 7.95
N GLY A 244 1.57 0.40 8.65
CA GLY A 244 0.80 1.45 9.31
C GLY A 244 1.54 2.00 10.53
N THR A 245 1.37 3.29 10.79
CA THR A 245 1.93 3.99 11.95
C THR A 245 0.86 4.81 12.66
N TYR A 246 1.23 5.44 13.79
CA TYR A 246 0.31 6.18 14.64
C TYR A 246 -0.94 5.36 14.98
N CYS A 247 -0.73 4.11 15.41
CA CYS A 247 -1.80 3.19 15.79
C CYS A 247 -2.07 3.20 17.30
N PRO A 248 -3.26 2.78 17.75
CA PRO A 248 -3.54 2.62 19.17
C PRO A 248 -2.51 1.72 19.87
N GLY A 249 -1.96 2.18 20.99
CA GLY A 249 -0.88 1.48 21.71
C GLY A 249 0.53 1.66 21.14
N MET A 250 0.70 2.54 20.13
CA MET A 250 2.01 2.97 19.66
C MET A 250 2.58 4.18 20.40
N ASP A 251 3.86 4.49 20.16
CA ASP A 251 4.49 5.73 20.60
C ASP A 251 5.17 6.40 19.39
N PRO A 252 4.64 7.54 18.89
CA PRO A 252 3.44 8.23 19.39
C PRO A 252 2.14 7.49 18.99
N SER A 253 1.14 7.49 19.89
CA SER A 253 -0.20 6.94 19.63
C SER A 253 -1.13 8.03 19.08
N PRO A 254 -2.20 7.69 18.34
CA PRO A 254 -3.25 8.65 18.06
C PRO A 254 -3.98 9.03 19.36
N PRO A 255 -4.82 10.08 19.36
CA PRO A 255 -5.71 10.38 20.47
C PRO A 255 -6.55 9.15 20.86
N SER A 256 -6.78 8.95 22.15
CA SER A 256 -7.35 7.71 22.71
C SER A 256 -8.74 7.33 22.17
N GLU A 257 -9.45 8.31 21.60
CA GLU A 257 -10.74 8.15 20.96
C GLU A 257 -10.68 7.45 19.58
N TYR A 258 -9.49 7.32 18.97
CA TYR A 258 -9.29 6.60 17.71
C TYR A 258 -8.94 5.13 17.97
N PHE A 259 -9.64 4.22 17.30
CA PHE A 259 -9.42 2.77 17.38
C PHE A 259 -8.74 2.19 16.14
N THR A 260 -8.08 3.03 15.35
CA THR A 260 -7.45 2.68 14.08
C THR A 260 -6.14 3.45 13.92
N CYS A 261 -5.25 2.95 13.06
CA CYS A 261 -4.06 3.69 12.65
C CYS A 261 -4.47 4.92 11.83
N ILE A 262 -3.78 6.05 12.02
CA ILE A 262 -4.13 7.31 11.35
C ILE A 262 -3.17 7.73 10.23
N GLY A 263 -2.11 6.96 9.96
CA GLY A 263 -1.24 7.16 8.80
C GLY A 263 -0.37 5.95 8.52
N ASP A 264 0.34 5.96 7.40
CA ASP A 264 1.25 4.90 6.99
C ASP A 264 2.71 5.36 7.01
N LEU A 265 3.63 4.46 7.40
CA LEU A 265 4.98 4.83 7.80
C LEU A 265 5.76 5.50 6.68
N TYR A 266 5.70 4.98 5.44
CA TYR A 266 6.38 5.62 4.31
C TYR A 266 5.66 6.93 3.93
N SER A 267 4.32 6.92 3.90
CA SER A 267 3.52 8.11 3.60
C SER A 267 3.83 9.28 4.52
N VAL A 268 3.70 9.10 5.84
CA VAL A 268 3.97 10.18 6.81
C VAL A 268 5.43 10.59 6.80
N SER A 269 6.34 9.68 6.41
CA SER A 269 7.77 10.01 6.32
C SER A 269 8.05 11.05 5.26
N TRP A 270 7.51 10.89 4.04
CA TRP A 270 7.75 11.85 2.96
C TRP A 270 6.95 13.14 3.13
N MET A 271 5.73 13.05 3.65
CA MET A 271 4.87 14.23 3.86
C MET A 271 5.43 15.13 4.96
N GLU A 272 5.73 14.58 6.14
CA GLU A 272 6.25 15.39 7.25
C GLU A 272 7.65 15.97 6.94
N ASP A 273 8.45 15.26 6.15
CA ASP A 273 9.70 15.76 5.59
C ASP A 273 9.45 16.96 4.66
N SER A 274 8.55 16.80 3.69
CA SER A 274 8.18 17.85 2.73
C SER A 274 7.58 19.10 3.39
N GLU A 275 6.88 18.93 4.51
CA GLU A 275 6.30 20.03 5.29
C GLU A 275 7.31 20.77 6.15
N THR A 276 8.49 20.20 6.41
CA THR A 276 9.47 20.79 7.34
C THR A 276 10.70 21.34 6.64
N HIS A 277 11.05 20.85 5.46
CA HIS A 277 12.22 21.29 4.70
C HIS A 277 11.89 22.30 3.59
N ASN A 278 12.92 23.06 3.18
CA ASN A 278 12.89 23.87 1.96
C ASN A 278 13.10 22.97 0.73
N LEU A 279 12.04 22.70 -0.03
CA LEU A 279 12.09 21.82 -1.20
C LEU A 279 12.81 22.42 -2.41
N GLU A 280 13.18 23.71 -2.35
CA GLU A 280 14.10 24.34 -3.31
C GLU A 280 15.57 23.96 -3.07
N GLU A 281 15.89 23.44 -1.88
CA GLU A 281 17.24 22.97 -1.51
C GLU A 281 17.31 21.44 -1.41
N GLU A 282 16.18 20.77 -1.24
CA GLU A 282 16.08 19.31 -1.13
C GLU A 282 15.86 18.61 -2.46
N THR A 283 16.75 17.67 -2.82
CA THR A 283 16.54 16.81 -3.99
C THR A 283 15.66 15.61 -3.66
N LEU A 284 15.02 15.04 -4.69
CA LEU A 284 14.28 13.78 -4.54
C LEU A 284 15.15 12.63 -4.00
N LYS A 285 16.47 12.68 -4.23
CA LYS A 285 17.44 11.73 -3.69
C LYS A 285 17.72 11.95 -2.20
N ASP A 286 17.79 13.20 -1.76
CA ASP A 286 17.92 13.55 -0.34
C ASP A 286 16.68 13.06 0.42
N GLN A 287 15.50 13.42 -0.09
CA GLN A 287 14.21 12.96 0.42
C GLN A 287 14.12 11.43 0.45
N TYR A 288 14.48 10.73 -0.65
CA TYR A 288 14.53 9.27 -0.67
C TYR A 288 15.40 8.69 0.45
N SER A 289 16.55 9.31 0.73
CA SER A 289 17.46 8.85 1.77
C SER A 289 16.87 9.02 3.18
N ILE A 290 16.20 10.16 3.44
CA ILE A 290 15.50 10.45 4.69
C ILE A 290 14.35 9.47 4.90
N ILE A 291 13.49 9.31 3.89
CA ILE A 291 12.36 8.39 3.93
C ILE A 291 12.86 6.96 4.14
N LYS A 292 13.86 6.51 3.39
CA LYS A 292 14.46 5.17 3.54
C LYS A 292 14.97 4.94 4.96
N GLN A 293 15.63 5.93 5.56
CA GLN A 293 16.13 5.81 6.93
C GLN A 293 14.97 5.66 7.93
N ARG A 294 13.92 6.48 7.80
CA ARG A 294 12.76 6.43 8.70
C ARG A 294 11.93 5.15 8.50
N THR A 295 11.61 4.80 7.26
CA THR A 295 10.81 3.61 6.90
C THR A 295 11.53 2.30 7.18
N SER A 296 12.86 2.23 7.04
CA SER A 296 13.64 1.05 7.47
C SER A 296 13.72 0.91 8.99
N ASN A 297 13.15 1.86 9.73
CA ASN A 297 13.34 1.98 11.16
C ASN A 297 14.83 2.00 11.51
N HIS A 298 15.54 2.98 10.92
CA HIS A 298 16.98 3.19 11.09
C HIS A 298 17.80 1.93 10.81
N GLU A 299 17.55 1.31 9.65
CA GLU A 299 18.23 0.10 9.15
C GLU A 299 18.04 -1.16 9.99
N THR A 300 17.12 -1.16 10.97
CA THR A 300 16.86 -2.36 11.78
C THR A 300 15.84 -3.30 11.14
N TYR A 301 14.94 -2.76 10.30
CA TYR A 301 13.86 -3.49 9.62
C TYR A 301 12.93 -4.28 10.56
N VAL A 302 12.93 -3.95 11.85
CA VAL A 302 12.11 -4.61 12.88
C VAL A 302 10.62 -4.31 12.72
N SER A 303 10.29 -3.10 12.28
CA SER A 303 8.93 -2.61 12.02
C SER A 303 9.04 -1.55 10.95
N GLY A 304 9.42 -2.00 9.76
CA GLY A 304 9.83 -1.16 8.65
C GLY A 304 10.13 -1.98 7.41
N SER A 305 10.45 -1.30 6.32
CA SER A 305 10.63 -1.90 5.00
C SER A 305 11.73 -1.18 4.21
N HIS A 306 12.17 -1.82 3.13
CA HIS A 306 13.12 -1.28 2.18
C HIS A 306 12.39 -0.37 1.20
N VAL A 307 12.65 0.93 1.30
CA VAL A 307 12.20 1.88 0.29
C VAL A 307 13.04 1.67 -0.98
N MET A 308 12.37 1.41 -2.09
CA MET A 308 13.01 1.11 -3.38
C MET A 308 12.88 2.26 -4.36
N GLN A 309 13.71 2.27 -5.40
CA GLN A 309 13.67 3.21 -6.53
C GLN A 309 13.60 2.44 -7.85
N TYR A 310 12.83 2.93 -8.82
CA TYR A 310 12.72 2.36 -10.17
C TYR A 310 12.63 3.45 -11.25
N GLY A 311 12.81 3.05 -12.52
CA GLY A 311 12.71 3.94 -13.68
C GLY A 311 13.97 4.78 -13.90
N ASP A 312 13.78 6.02 -14.35
CA ASP A 312 14.82 6.99 -14.67
C ASP A 312 15.42 7.61 -13.40
N ILE A 313 16.33 6.90 -12.73
CA ILE A 313 16.92 7.29 -11.43
C ILE A 313 17.63 8.66 -11.50
N ASP A 314 18.11 9.08 -12.66
CA ASP A 314 18.78 10.38 -12.83
C ASP A 314 17.87 11.58 -12.46
N ILE A 315 16.55 11.42 -12.58
CA ILE A 315 15.55 12.41 -12.12
C ILE A 315 15.66 12.65 -10.61
N SER A 316 16.13 11.68 -9.83
CA SER A 316 16.28 11.85 -8.37
C SER A 316 17.27 12.94 -7.97
N ALA A 317 18.15 13.38 -8.89
CA ALA A 317 19.06 14.51 -8.65
C ALA A 317 18.36 15.88 -8.71
N GLU A 318 17.11 15.93 -9.15
CA GLU A 318 16.32 17.14 -9.25
C GLU A 318 15.70 17.55 -7.90
N PHE A 319 15.49 18.85 -7.72
CA PHE A 319 14.83 19.40 -6.53
C PHE A 319 13.37 18.96 -6.44
N ALA A 320 12.95 18.56 -5.23
CA ALA A 320 11.61 18.05 -4.97
C ALA A 320 10.52 19.10 -5.26
N ASN A 321 10.83 20.40 -5.15
CA ASN A 321 9.89 21.48 -5.46
C ASN A 321 9.37 21.46 -6.91
N GLN A 322 10.12 20.88 -7.84
CA GLN A 322 9.67 20.76 -9.23
C GLN A 322 8.41 19.90 -9.36
N TYR A 323 8.15 19.01 -8.40
CA TYR A 323 6.98 18.12 -8.41
C TYR A 323 5.99 18.46 -7.29
N LEU A 324 6.51 18.76 -6.08
CA LEU A 324 5.70 18.97 -4.88
C LEU A 324 5.40 20.44 -4.59
N GLY A 325 6.08 21.37 -5.26
CA GLY A 325 6.09 22.79 -4.89
C GLY A 325 6.95 23.07 -3.65
N ASN A 326 6.92 24.30 -3.15
CA ASN A 326 7.63 24.67 -1.93
C ASN A 326 6.77 25.58 -1.07
N ASN A 327 6.63 25.26 0.22
CA ASN A 327 5.91 26.13 1.12
C ASN A 327 6.80 27.32 1.49
N ASP A 328 6.34 28.53 1.18
CA ASP A 328 7.07 29.77 1.47
C ASP A 328 7.46 29.92 2.96
N ALA A 329 6.70 29.31 3.87
CA ALA A 329 7.02 29.28 5.30
C ALA A 329 8.32 28.52 5.62
N ASN A 330 8.73 27.59 4.74
CA ASN A 330 9.88 26.71 4.95
C ASN A 330 11.16 27.21 4.30
N ARG A 331 11.16 28.34 3.59
CA ARG A 331 12.34 28.86 2.86
C ARG A 331 13.58 29.08 3.72
N ASN A 332 13.42 29.23 5.04
CA ASN A 332 14.53 29.38 5.98
C ASN A 332 14.98 28.06 6.62
N ASN A 333 14.28 26.95 6.37
CA ASN A 333 14.56 25.64 6.93
C ASN A 333 15.50 24.89 5.99
N SER A 334 16.80 25.21 6.08
CA SER A 334 17.82 24.53 5.27
C SER A 334 18.01 23.07 5.73
N LEU A 335 18.36 22.20 4.79
CA LEU A 335 18.69 20.78 5.01
C LEU A 335 19.72 20.54 6.14
N HIS A 336 20.56 21.53 6.45
CA HIS A 336 21.57 21.43 7.50
C HIS A 336 21.01 21.45 8.93
N ASP A 337 19.72 21.73 9.14
CA ASP A 337 19.08 21.69 10.46
C ASP A 337 18.55 20.28 10.80
N GLN A 338 19.43 19.28 10.68
CA GLN A 338 19.16 17.83 10.78
C GLN A 338 18.72 17.31 12.17
N SER A 339 18.11 18.13 13.04
CA SER A 339 18.00 17.81 14.47
C SER A 339 16.61 17.39 14.99
N THR A 340 15.54 17.31 14.19
CA THR A 340 14.18 17.21 14.76
C THR A 340 13.29 16.06 14.30
N LEU A 341 13.72 15.16 13.41
CA LEU A 341 13.01 13.88 13.23
C LEU A 341 13.43 12.91 14.36
N SER A 342 12.75 13.07 15.49
CA SER A 342 12.90 12.37 16.77
C SER A 342 13.35 10.90 16.69
N ASN A 343 14.50 10.63 17.32
CA ASN A 343 14.97 9.29 17.68
C ASN A 343 13.97 8.59 18.63
N VAL A 344 13.06 7.77 18.10
CA VAL A 344 12.25 6.85 18.92
C VAL A 344 12.67 5.41 18.63
N PRO A 345 13.37 4.70 19.54
CA PRO A 345 13.88 3.35 19.27
C PRO A 345 12.75 2.32 19.17
N LEU A 346 12.55 1.64 18.04
CA LEU A 346 11.46 0.66 17.85
C LEU A 346 11.84 -0.78 18.28
N HIS A 347 10.98 -1.47 19.06
CA HIS A 347 11.16 -2.89 19.46
C HIS A 347 9.83 -3.71 19.37
N LEU A 348 9.97 -4.92 18.75
CA LEU A 348 9.17 -6.14 18.41
C LEU A 348 7.73 -6.49 18.96
N PRO A 349 6.94 -7.42 18.32
CA PRO A 349 6.09 -7.26 17.09
C PRO A 349 4.72 -8.07 17.03
N SER A 350 3.85 -7.84 16.03
CA SER A 350 2.61 -8.63 15.71
C SER A 350 1.43 -8.54 16.71
N ILE A 351 0.18 -8.69 16.21
CA ILE A 351 -1.05 -8.68 17.01
C ILE A 351 -1.03 -9.74 18.14
N LEU A 352 -0.43 -10.91 17.89
CA LEU A 352 -0.24 -11.97 18.91
C LEU A 352 0.66 -11.51 20.06
N GLN A 353 1.64 -10.65 19.78
CA GLN A 353 2.43 -10.03 20.84
C GLN A 353 1.71 -8.83 21.47
N TYR A 354 0.99 -8.01 20.69
CA TYR A 354 0.15 -6.92 21.23
C TYR A 354 -0.82 -7.44 22.32
N ILE A 355 -1.47 -8.57 22.03
CA ILE A 355 -2.40 -9.27 22.93
C ILE A 355 -1.66 -9.83 24.16
N THR A 356 -0.39 -10.26 24.03
CA THR A 356 0.37 -10.90 25.12
C THR A 356 1.25 -9.95 25.93
N THR A 357 1.63 -8.78 25.41
CA THR A 357 2.51 -7.80 26.07
C THR A 357 1.82 -6.53 26.55
N GLY A 358 0.51 -6.40 26.31
CA GLY A 358 -0.30 -5.31 26.88
C GLY A 358 -0.06 -3.95 26.22
N GLY A 359 0.08 -3.92 24.88
CA GLY A 359 -0.07 -2.67 24.10
C GLY A 359 1.18 -1.81 23.94
N LYS A 360 2.32 -2.41 23.57
CA LYS A 360 3.51 -1.66 23.11
C LYS A 360 3.91 -2.13 21.71
N THR A 361 3.25 -1.64 20.68
CA THR A 361 3.68 -1.85 19.28
C THR A 361 4.26 -0.55 18.74
N LYS A 362 5.08 -0.59 17.68
CA LYS A 362 5.65 0.64 17.10
C LYS A 362 5.54 0.73 15.58
N GLY A 363 4.91 -0.26 14.97
CA GLY A 363 4.41 -0.28 13.60
C GLY A 363 3.48 -1.47 13.48
N VAL A 364 2.46 -1.36 12.64
CA VAL A 364 1.50 -2.44 12.40
C VAL A 364 1.60 -2.84 10.95
N HIS A 365 1.86 -4.11 10.69
CA HIS A 365 1.85 -4.65 9.34
C HIS A 365 0.50 -4.34 8.69
N GLN A 366 0.45 -3.80 7.47
CA GLN A 366 -0.79 -3.35 6.82
C GLN A 366 -1.96 -4.34 6.97
N ARG A 367 -1.70 -5.62 6.65
CA ARG A 367 -2.68 -6.71 6.77
C ARG A 367 -3.24 -6.90 8.18
N ASP A 368 -2.50 -6.54 9.23
CA ASP A 368 -2.93 -6.69 10.63
C ASP A 368 -3.61 -5.43 11.18
N ALA A 369 -3.55 -4.29 10.49
CA ALA A 369 -4.17 -3.04 10.94
C ALA A 369 -5.70 -3.19 11.08
N ASP A 370 -6.33 -3.94 10.18
CA ASP A 370 -7.77 -4.21 10.23
C ASP A 370 -8.14 -5.08 11.43
N LEU A 371 -7.30 -6.06 11.76
CA LEU A 371 -7.47 -6.89 12.96
C LEU A 371 -7.26 -6.08 14.23
N LEU A 372 -6.35 -5.09 14.21
CA LEU A 372 -6.16 -4.18 15.34
C LEU A 372 -7.44 -3.36 15.58
N PHE A 373 -8.04 -2.83 14.52
CA PHE A 373 -9.33 -2.13 14.63
C PHE A 373 -10.42 -3.03 15.23
N LEU A 374 -10.62 -4.23 14.67
CA LEU A 374 -11.63 -5.17 15.17
C LEU A 374 -11.35 -5.59 16.63
N TRP A 375 -10.08 -5.78 16.98
CA TRP A 375 -9.68 -6.06 18.36
C TRP A 375 -10.03 -4.91 19.30
N HIS A 376 -9.73 -3.66 18.93
CA HIS A 376 -10.11 -2.50 19.74
C HIS A 376 -11.62 -2.31 19.82
N LYS A 377 -12.35 -2.53 18.71
CA LYS A 377 -13.81 -2.51 18.67
C LYS A 377 -14.41 -3.55 19.62
N TYR A 378 -13.77 -4.71 19.81
CA TYR A 378 -14.17 -5.74 20.77
C TYR A 378 -13.74 -5.42 22.21
N SER A 379 -12.46 -5.09 22.41
CA SER A 379 -11.84 -4.97 23.74
C SER A 379 -12.32 -3.75 24.51
N SER A 380 -12.73 -2.68 23.81
CA SER A 380 -13.28 -1.45 24.41
C SER A 380 -14.71 -1.60 24.92
N ARG A 381 -15.41 -2.70 24.60
CA ARG A 381 -16.82 -2.91 25.00
C ARG A 381 -16.94 -3.58 26.36
N SER A 382 -17.99 -3.21 27.08
CA SER A 382 -18.33 -3.76 28.39
C SER A 382 -18.69 -5.24 28.32
N GLU A 383 -18.30 -6.00 29.33
CA GLU A 383 -18.61 -7.44 29.42
C GLU A 383 -20.13 -7.69 29.41
N GLY A 384 -20.55 -8.70 28.65
CA GLY A 384 -21.93 -9.15 28.59
C GLY A 384 -22.89 -8.28 27.77
N THR A 385 -22.41 -7.24 27.07
CA THR A 385 -23.27 -6.44 26.18
C THR A 385 -23.41 -7.06 24.79
N LYS A 386 -24.50 -6.69 24.09
CA LYS A 386 -24.77 -7.14 22.72
C LYS A 386 -23.69 -6.68 21.76
N GLU A 387 -23.24 -5.44 21.91
CA GLU A 387 -22.21 -4.81 21.08
C GLU A 387 -20.86 -5.54 21.21
N LYS A 388 -20.52 -6.03 22.42
CA LYS A 388 -19.30 -6.84 22.60
C LYS A 388 -19.41 -8.19 21.89
N PHE A 389 -20.58 -8.82 21.95
CA PHE A 389 -20.84 -10.08 21.24
C PHE A 389 -20.78 -9.90 19.72
N GLU A 390 -21.38 -8.84 19.18
CA GLU A 390 -21.33 -8.51 17.75
C GLU A 390 -19.90 -8.22 17.29
N ALA A 391 -19.14 -7.40 18.03
CA ALA A 391 -17.73 -7.15 17.73
C ALA A 391 -16.87 -8.42 17.81
N GLN A 392 -17.18 -9.33 18.72
CA GLN A 392 -16.53 -10.64 18.80
C GLN A 392 -16.83 -11.50 17.57
N GLU A 393 -18.09 -11.53 17.12
CA GLU A 393 -18.51 -12.27 15.93
C GLU A 393 -17.83 -11.74 14.67
N GLU A 394 -17.75 -10.42 14.50
CA GLU A 394 -17.03 -9.78 13.40
C GLU A 394 -15.54 -10.18 13.38
N LEU A 395 -14.84 -10.06 14.52
CA LEU A 395 -13.44 -10.43 14.64
C LEU A 395 -13.20 -11.92 14.33
N LEU A 396 -14.03 -12.81 14.88
CA LEU A 396 -13.92 -14.24 14.61
C LEU A 396 -14.23 -14.59 13.16
N THR A 397 -15.18 -13.90 12.54
CA THR A 397 -15.52 -14.08 11.12
C THR A 397 -14.33 -13.70 10.25
N GLU A 398 -13.70 -12.54 10.48
CA GLU A 398 -12.53 -12.09 9.74
C GLU A 398 -11.35 -13.07 9.89
N LEU A 399 -11.01 -13.46 11.13
CA LEU A 399 -9.93 -14.43 11.38
C LEU A 399 -10.19 -15.77 10.69
N SER A 400 -11.43 -16.26 10.79
CA SER A 400 -11.85 -17.52 10.17
C SER A 400 -11.77 -17.44 8.64
N TYR A 401 -12.13 -16.29 8.04
CA TYR A 401 -12.08 -16.10 6.59
C TYR A 401 -10.64 -16.03 6.07
N ARG A 402 -9.74 -15.35 6.79
CA ARG A 402 -8.31 -15.36 6.49
C ARG A 402 -7.72 -16.76 6.50
N MET A 403 -8.07 -17.54 7.52
CA MET A 403 -7.67 -18.96 7.62
C MET A 403 -8.19 -19.80 6.46
N HIS A 404 -9.44 -19.54 6.02
CA HIS A 404 -10.02 -20.21 4.86
C HIS A 404 -9.22 -19.92 3.59
N LEU A 405 -8.89 -18.65 3.31
CA LEU A 405 -8.11 -18.27 2.13
C LEU A 405 -6.71 -18.90 2.15
N ASP A 406 -5.99 -18.78 3.27
CA ASP A 406 -4.64 -19.35 3.41
C ASP A 406 -4.63 -20.87 3.23
N LYS A 407 -5.59 -21.56 3.88
CA LYS A 407 -5.69 -23.01 3.80
C LYS A 407 -6.08 -23.47 2.41
N SER A 408 -6.99 -22.76 1.75
CA SER A 408 -7.43 -23.08 0.38
C SER A 408 -6.26 -22.98 -0.59
N VAL A 409 -5.50 -21.88 -0.56
CA VAL A 409 -4.33 -21.69 -1.42
C VAL A 409 -3.25 -22.74 -1.16
N SER A 410 -2.91 -23.02 0.11
CA SER A 410 -1.93 -24.06 0.44
C SER A 410 -2.37 -25.46 -0.03
N LEU A 411 -3.64 -25.83 0.18
CA LEU A 411 -4.16 -27.12 -0.28
C LEU A 411 -4.17 -27.23 -1.81
N ILE A 412 -4.47 -26.15 -2.52
CA ILE A 412 -4.42 -26.12 -3.99
C ILE A 412 -2.98 -26.33 -4.44
N GLY A 413 -2.00 -25.64 -3.83
CA GLY A 413 -0.59 -25.87 -4.13
C GLY A 413 -0.15 -27.31 -3.92
N LYS A 414 -0.60 -27.94 -2.83
CA LYS A 414 -0.33 -29.37 -2.54
C LYS A 414 -0.99 -30.30 -3.55
N ALA A 415 -2.21 -30.01 -3.99
CA ALA A 415 -2.88 -30.78 -5.03
C ALA A 415 -2.18 -30.67 -6.40
N LEU A 416 -1.64 -29.50 -6.73
CA LEU A 416 -1.00 -29.24 -8.03
C LEU A 416 0.43 -29.75 -8.11
N PHE A 417 1.22 -29.56 -7.05
CA PHE A 417 2.66 -29.83 -7.06
C PHE A 417 3.08 -30.99 -6.14
N GLY A 418 2.15 -31.52 -5.32
CA GLY A 418 2.41 -32.55 -4.33
C GLY A 418 2.78 -31.99 -2.94
N ASP A 419 2.53 -32.77 -1.90
CA ASP A 419 2.67 -32.37 -0.49
C ASP A 419 4.07 -31.89 -0.10
N GLY A 420 5.12 -32.42 -0.74
CA GLY A 420 6.52 -32.12 -0.41
C GLY A 420 7.05 -30.80 -0.96
N ILE A 421 6.45 -30.27 -2.04
CA ILE A 421 6.94 -29.06 -2.72
C ILE A 421 5.86 -28.01 -2.96
N GLY A 422 4.58 -28.28 -2.69
CA GLY A 422 3.48 -27.34 -2.90
C GLY A 422 3.73 -25.99 -2.24
N ASP A 423 4.01 -25.97 -0.94
CA ASP A 423 4.20 -24.71 -0.20
C ASP A 423 5.45 -23.94 -0.70
N SER A 424 6.54 -24.62 -1.04
CA SER A 424 7.76 -23.96 -1.57
C SER A 424 7.59 -23.47 -3.01
N ALA A 425 6.83 -24.19 -3.85
CA ALA A 425 6.49 -23.77 -5.21
C ALA A 425 5.61 -22.50 -5.20
N LEU A 426 4.61 -22.44 -4.30
CA LEU A 426 3.74 -21.27 -4.20
C LEU A 426 4.46 -20.03 -3.65
N THR A 427 5.42 -20.22 -2.76
CA THR A 427 6.14 -19.12 -2.10
C THR A 427 7.44 -18.72 -2.79
N ALA A 428 7.81 -19.40 -3.88
CA ALA A 428 9.02 -19.11 -4.62
C ALA A 428 9.09 -17.63 -5.06
N VAL A 429 10.24 -17.02 -4.82
CA VAL A 429 10.54 -15.64 -5.19
C VAL A 429 11.46 -15.66 -6.41
N ARG A 430 11.07 -14.95 -7.46
CA ARG A 430 11.91 -14.78 -8.65
C ARG A 430 13.10 -13.86 -8.34
N PRO A 431 14.23 -13.95 -9.08
CA PRO A 431 15.35 -13.05 -8.91
C PRO A 431 14.95 -11.58 -9.03
N SER A 432 15.65 -10.69 -8.32
CA SER A 432 15.40 -9.25 -8.43
C SER A 432 15.61 -8.74 -9.86
N GLY A 433 14.80 -7.78 -10.28
CA GLY A 433 14.73 -7.24 -11.62
C GLY A 433 13.93 -8.07 -12.62
N THR A 434 13.22 -9.12 -12.16
CA THR A 434 12.34 -9.93 -13.03
C THR A 434 10.87 -9.68 -12.72
N PRO A 435 9.99 -9.70 -13.74
CA PRO A 435 8.56 -9.53 -13.52
C PRO A 435 8.00 -10.69 -12.70
N LEU A 436 6.99 -10.41 -11.88
CA LEU A 436 6.34 -11.41 -11.02
C LEU A 436 5.82 -12.62 -11.80
N VAL A 437 5.18 -12.37 -12.94
CA VAL A 437 4.55 -13.37 -13.80
C VAL A 437 4.86 -13.05 -15.25
N ASP A 438 5.02 -14.09 -16.08
CA ASP A 438 5.24 -13.90 -17.52
C ASP A 438 3.92 -13.67 -18.27
N ASP A 439 2.83 -14.29 -17.80
CA ASP A 439 1.49 -14.19 -18.38
C ASP A 439 0.51 -13.57 -17.37
N TRP A 440 0.31 -12.26 -17.49
CA TRP A 440 -0.65 -11.50 -16.67
C TRP A 440 -2.10 -11.88 -16.93
N SER A 441 -2.43 -12.36 -18.13
CA SER A 441 -3.78 -12.87 -18.43
C SER A 441 -4.04 -14.19 -17.73
N CYS A 442 -3.05 -15.07 -17.65
CA CYS A 442 -3.10 -16.26 -16.80
C CYS A 442 -3.33 -15.86 -15.33
N LEU A 443 -2.56 -14.92 -14.78
CA LEU A 443 -2.70 -14.49 -13.39
C LEU A 443 -4.13 -14.03 -13.09
N LYS A 444 -4.66 -13.09 -13.88
CA LYS A 444 -6.04 -12.58 -13.72
C LYS A 444 -7.08 -13.70 -13.85
N THR A 445 -6.86 -14.63 -14.77
CA THR A 445 -7.77 -15.77 -14.95
C THR A 445 -7.74 -16.71 -13.75
N LEU A 446 -6.58 -17.08 -13.23
CA LEU A 446 -6.47 -17.93 -12.04
C LEU A 446 -7.09 -17.27 -10.81
N VAL A 447 -6.94 -15.96 -10.65
CA VAL A 447 -7.59 -15.19 -9.58
C VAL A 447 -9.12 -15.30 -9.71
N ARG A 448 -9.69 -15.02 -10.89
CA ARG A 448 -11.14 -15.16 -11.13
C ARG A 448 -11.63 -16.59 -10.86
N THR A 449 -10.90 -17.59 -11.34
CA THR A 449 -11.22 -19.02 -11.13
C THR A 449 -11.15 -19.40 -9.65
N PHE A 450 -10.17 -18.90 -8.91
CA PHE A 450 -10.11 -19.12 -7.47
C PHE A 450 -11.34 -18.50 -6.80
N GLU A 451 -11.63 -17.22 -7.07
CA GLU A 451 -12.73 -16.52 -6.42
C GLU A 451 -14.10 -17.15 -6.73
N SER A 452 -14.29 -17.70 -7.94
CA SER A 452 -15.55 -18.37 -8.32
C SER A 452 -15.84 -19.64 -7.52
N HIS A 453 -14.81 -20.29 -6.97
CA HIS A 453 -14.95 -21.52 -6.18
C HIS A 453 -14.74 -21.30 -4.69
N CYS A 454 -13.85 -20.39 -4.32
CA CYS A 454 -13.35 -20.23 -2.96
C CYS A 454 -13.84 -18.96 -2.26
N GLY A 455 -14.54 -18.06 -2.97
CA GLY A 455 -14.95 -16.76 -2.47
C GLY A 455 -13.92 -15.67 -2.76
N SER A 456 -14.34 -14.41 -2.61
CA SER A 456 -13.50 -13.24 -2.91
C SER A 456 -12.25 -13.21 -2.05
N LEU A 457 -11.13 -12.82 -2.64
CA LEU A 457 -9.87 -12.72 -1.92
C LEU A 457 -9.88 -11.62 -0.85
N THR A 458 -10.75 -10.61 -0.97
CA THR A 458 -10.68 -9.36 -0.19
C THR A 458 -9.27 -8.73 -0.22
N ASP A 459 -9.02 -7.66 0.52
CA ASP A 459 -7.70 -7.01 0.50
C ASP A 459 -6.63 -7.93 1.10
N TYR A 460 -7.02 -8.74 2.09
CA TYR A 460 -6.15 -9.73 2.72
C TYR A 460 -5.59 -10.75 1.73
N GLY A 461 -6.45 -11.35 0.91
CA GLY A 461 -6.11 -12.45 0.02
C GLY A 461 -5.23 -12.03 -1.16
N MET A 462 -5.09 -10.73 -1.45
CA MET A 462 -4.11 -10.23 -2.43
C MET A 462 -2.68 -10.69 -2.11
N ARG A 463 -2.39 -11.03 -0.85
CA ARG A 463 -1.13 -11.69 -0.45
C ARG A 463 -0.78 -12.94 -1.23
N HIS A 464 -1.79 -13.65 -1.75
CA HIS A 464 -1.63 -14.89 -2.48
C HIS A 464 -1.34 -14.70 -3.97
N MET A 465 -1.19 -13.45 -4.46
CA MET A 465 -0.93 -13.23 -5.89
C MET A 465 0.36 -13.88 -6.37
N ARG A 466 1.41 -13.94 -5.53
CA ARG A 466 2.62 -14.69 -5.86
C ARG A 466 2.38 -16.18 -6.03
N ALA A 467 1.46 -16.77 -5.25
CA ALA A 467 1.09 -18.17 -5.40
C ALA A 467 0.43 -18.40 -6.78
N PHE A 468 -0.53 -17.56 -7.17
CA PHE A 468 -1.17 -17.65 -8.49
C PHE A 468 -0.18 -17.38 -9.64
N ALA A 469 0.71 -16.39 -9.49
CA ALA A 469 1.77 -16.12 -10.45
C ALA A 469 2.70 -17.33 -10.63
N ASN A 470 3.12 -17.97 -9.53
CA ASN A 470 3.97 -19.16 -9.58
C ASN A 470 3.27 -20.35 -10.24
N ILE A 471 1.96 -20.50 -10.06
CA ILE A 471 1.16 -21.50 -10.76
C ILE A 471 1.16 -21.24 -12.29
N CYS A 472 0.97 -19.99 -12.70
CA CYS A 472 1.08 -19.59 -14.12
C CYS A 472 2.49 -19.86 -14.67
N ASN A 473 3.52 -19.43 -13.95
CA ASN A 473 4.93 -19.59 -14.33
C ASN A 473 5.34 -21.06 -14.45
N ALA A 474 4.70 -21.95 -13.69
CA ALA A 474 4.90 -23.40 -13.78
C ALA A 474 4.17 -24.05 -14.97
N GLY A 475 3.41 -23.28 -15.75
CA GLY A 475 2.66 -23.78 -16.91
C GLY A 475 1.45 -24.65 -16.55
N VAL A 476 0.90 -24.49 -15.34
CA VAL A 476 -0.31 -25.22 -14.93
C VAL A 476 -1.48 -24.77 -15.77
N LYS A 477 -2.21 -25.73 -16.36
CA LYS A 477 -3.39 -25.43 -17.15
C LYS A 477 -4.54 -24.96 -16.27
N ILE A 478 -5.28 -23.96 -16.73
CA ILE A 478 -6.44 -23.39 -16.03
C ILE A 478 -7.43 -24.48 -15.59
N GLY A 479 -7.75 -25.45 -16.46
CA GLY A 479 -8.67 -26.53 -16.10
C GLY A 479 -8.19 -27.41 -14.93
N THR A 480 -6.88 -27.66 -14.82
CA THR A 480 -6.31 -28.41 -13.69
C THR A 480 -6.39 -27.59 -12.40
N PHE A 481 -6.14 -26.28 -12.48
CA PHE A 481 -6.30 -25.37 -11.36
C PHE A 481 -7.77 -25.24 -10.92
N GLU A 482 -8.71 -25.18 -11.87
CA GLU A 482 -10.14 -25.12 -11.63
C GLU A 482 -10.65 -26.38 -10.92
N GLU A 483 -10.26 -27.57 -11.40
CA GLU A 483 -10.59 -28.85 -10.75
C GLU A 483 -10.09 -28.89 -9.29
N ALA A 484 -8.85 -28.48 -9.05
CA ALA A 484 -8.28 -28.41 -7.70
C ALA A 484 -9.05 -27.41 -6.82
N SER A 485 -9.29 -26.20 -7.32
CA SER A 485 -10.00 -25.13 -6.60
C SER A 485 -11.42 -25.54 -6.24
N SER A 486 -12.16 -26.08 -7.20
CA SER A 486 -13.53 -26.57 -7.03
C SER A 486 -13.58 -27.72 -6.01
N SER A 487 -12.71 -28.71 -6.12
CA SER A 487 -12.68 -29.86 -5.21
C SER A 487 -12.33 -29.45 -3.77
N ILE A 488 -11.38 -28.53 -3.58
CA ILE A 488 -10.91 -28.12 -2.25
C ILE A 488 -11.94 -27.21 -1.58
N CYS A 489 -12.43 -26.22 -2.31
CA CYS A 489 -13.31 -25.20 -1.74
C CYS A 489 -14.76 -25.69 -1.57
N SER A 490 -15.21 -26.69 -2.34
CA SER A 490 -16.48 -27.37 -2.07
C SER A 490 -16.43 -28.28 -0.83
N ALA A 491 -15.25 -28.84 -0.51
CA ALA A 491 -15.05 -29.65 0.68
C ALA A 491 -14.95 -28.80 1.97
N SER A 492 -14.41 -27.59 1.87
CA SER A 492 -14.44 -26.61 2.95
C SER A 492 -15.85 -26.06 3.13
N LYS A 493 -16.61 -26.58 4.10
CA LYS A 493 -17.92 -26.04 4.50
C LYS A 493 -17.78 -24.70 5.24
N PHE A 494 -17.18 -23.71 4.61
CA PHE A 494 -17.08 -22.36 5.17
C PHE A 494 -18.38 -21.62 4.91
N SER A 495 -19.19 -21.37 5.95
CA SER A 495 -20.53 -20.77 5.80
C SER A 495 -20.53 -19.26 5.53
N HIS A 496 -19.39 -18.59 5.68
CA HIS A 496 -19.26 -17.12 5.64
C HIS A 496 -18.30 -16.63 4.55
N THR A 497 -18.33 -17.24 3.36
CA THR A 497 -17.52 -16.72 2.25
C THR A 497 -18.14 -15.44 1.67
N VAL A 498 -17.28 -14.50 1.29
CA VAL A 498 -17.72 -13.30 0.57
C VAL A 498 -17.85 -13.67 -0.91
N SER A 499 -19.07 -13.66 -1.44
CA SER A 499 -19.29 -14.05 -2.83
C SER A 499 -18.79 -12.95 -3.80
N PRO A 500 -17.92 -13.26 -4.78
CA PRO A 500 -17.51 -12.30 -5.80
C PRO A 500 -18.68 -11.84 -6.69
N LEU A 501 -19.79 -12.59 -6.73
CA LEU A 501 -21.02 -12.14 -7.42
C LEU A 501 -21.67 -10.95 -6.72
N LYS A 502 -21.38 -10.71 -5.44
CA LYS A 502 -21.87 -9.56 -4.68
C LYS A 502 -20.90 -8.39 -4.69
N VAL A 503 -19.60 -8.66 -4.60
CA VAL A 503 -18.56 -7.62 -4.43
C VAL A 503 -17.77 -7.34 -5.71
N GLY A 504 -17.97 -8.11 -6.78
CA GLY A 504 -17.12 -8.11 -7.97
C GLY A 504 -15.92 -9.05 -7.83
N PHE A 505 -15.31 -9.41 -8.96
CA PHE A 505 -14.05 -10.15 -9.00
C PHE A 505 -12.88 -9.18 -8.90
N ARG A 506 -11.80 -9.56 -8.22
CA ARG A 506 -10.60 -8.70 -8.09
C ARG A 506 -9.80 -8.56 -9.37
N ALA A 507 -9.96 -9.47 -10.32
CA ALA A 507 -9.29 -9.41 -11.62
C ALA A 507 -10.27 -9.21 -12.76
#